data_AF-S5AI82-F1
#
_entry.id   AF-S5AI82-F1
#
_cell.length_a   1.000
_cell.length_b   1.000
_cell.length_c   1.000
_cell.angle_alpha   90.00
_cell.angle_beta   90.00
_cell.angle_gamma   90.00
#
_symmetry.space_group_name_H-M   'P 1'
#
loop_
_entity.id
_entity.type
_entity.pdbx_description
1 polymer ?
#
loop_
_entity_poly.entity_id
_entity_poly.type
_entity_poly.pdbx_seq_one_letter_code
_entity_poly.pdbx_strand_id
1 'polypeptide(L)'
;MDNLLPWTQLLEVIEPFYPKVGNGRRPYPLETMFRIHCMQQWYSLGDEAMEDALYEIASMRQFAQLSLDKAIPDRTTIMNFRHLLEKHKLTRQLFKTVNQWLSECGVMMTQGTLVDATIIEAPSSTKNKKNERDPDMHQTKKGNEWHFGMKAHIGVDAKSGLTHTLVTTAANEHDLNQMKNLLHGDEEFISGDAGYQGAEKREELKEKDVEWLIAERPGKVGH
;
A
#
# COMPACT_ATOMS: atom_id res chain seq x y z
N MET A 1 15.80 -7.05 8.89
CA MET A 1 15.03 -5.94 8.28
C MET A 1 15.85 -4.67 8.13
N ASP A 2 16.87 -4.42 8.95
CA ASP A 2 17.63 -3.14 8.87
C ASP A 2 18.35 -2.93 7.52
N ASN A 3 18.80 -4.01 6.87
CA ASN A 3 19.42 -3.94 5.54
C ASN A 3 18.42 -4.04 4.37
N LEU A 4 17.12 -4.24 4.65
CA LEU A 4 16.11 -4.49 3.63
C LEU A 4 15.26 -3.25 3.33
N LEU A 5 15.41 -2.18 4.11
CA LEU A 5 14.68 -0.94 3.91
C LEU A 5 15.61 0.27 4.04
N PRO A 6 15.36 1.33 3.25
CA PRO A 6 16.08 2.60 3.33
C PRO A 6 15.65 3.42 4.57
N TRP A 7 15.94 2.93 5.78
CA TRP A 7 15.44 3.52 7.03
C TRP A 7 15.73 5.01 7.16
N THR A 8 16.97 5.44 6.85
CA THR A 8 17.34 6.85 6.92
C THR A 8 16.47 7.71 6.00
N GLN A 9 16.36 7.35 4.71
CA GLN A 9 15.54 8.12 3.76
C GLN A 9 14.05 8.12 4.16
N LEU A 10 13.54 7.01 4.70
CA LEU A 10 12.13 6.92 5.13
C LEU A 10 11.85 7.78 6.36
N LEU A 11 12.76 7.82 7.33
CA LEU A 11 12.60 8.63 8.53
C LEU A 11 12.68 10.12 8.21
N GLU A 12 13.55 10.54 7.28
CA GLU A 12 13.67 11.94 6.80
C GLU A 12 12.36 12.47 6.20
N VAL A 13 11.55 11.61 5.57
CA VAL A 13 10.23 11.99 5.05
C VAL A 13 9.24 12.32 6.18
N ILE A 14 9.35 11.64 7.32
CA ILE A 14 8.39 11.76 8.43
C ILE A 14 8.85 12.82 9.45
N GLU A 15 10.15 12.95 9.67
CA GLU A 15 10.77 13.82 10.69
C GLU A 15 10.22 15.26 10.73
N PRO A 16 9.99 15.97 9.59
CA PRO A 16 9.48 17.34 9.62
C PRO A 16 8.12 17.50 10.29
N PHE A 17 7.31 16.44 10.31
CA PHE A 17 5.97 16.43 10.88
C PHE A 17 5.92 15.82 12.28
N TYR A 18 7.01 15.17 12.70
CA TYR A 18 7.04 14.44 13.96
C TYR A 18 7.10 15.40 15.16
N PRO A 19 6.37 15.12 16.26
CA PRO A 19 6.37 15.99 17.43
C PRO A 19 7.78 16.15 18.00
N LYS A 20 8.18 17.40 18.23
CA LYS A 20 9.45 17.72 18.92
C LYS A 20 9.25 17.71 20.42
N VAL A 21 10.34 17.46 21.14
CA VAL A 21 10.34 17.49 22.61
C VAL A 21 9.95 18.90 23.08
N GLY A 22 8.80 19.00 23.75
CA GLY A 22 8.34 20.21 24.43
C GLY A 22 8.09 19.94 25.92
N ASN A 23 7.29 20.77 26.56
CA ASN A 23 6.97 20.67 28.01
C ASN A 23 5.96 19.56 28.35
N GLY A 24 5.49 18.78 27.37
CA GLY A 24 4.51 17.69 27.56
C GLY A 24 5.14 16.30 27.68
N ARG A 25 4.30 15.25 27.58
CA ARG A 25 4.77 13.85 27.47
C ARG A 25 5.76 13.76 26.32
N ARG A 26 6.99 13.30 26.61
CA ARG A 26 8.01 13.14 25.58
C ARG A 26 7.51 12.12 24.54
N PRO A 27 7.55 12.45 23.24
CA PRO A 27 7.22 11.48 22.21
C PRO A 27 8.24 10.34 22.24
N TYR A 28 7.80 9.14 21.85
CA TYR A 28 8.71 8.03 21.60
C TYR A 28 9.65 8.37 20.42
N PRO A 29 10.80 7.69 20.28
CA PRO A 29 11.64 7.88 19.11
C PRO A 29 10.85 7.63 17.81
N LEU A 30 11.09 8.45 16.79
CA LEU A 30 10.41 8.34 15.50
C LEU A 30 10.64 6.95 14.88
N GLU A 31 11.87 6.45 14.92
CA GLU A 31 12.23 5.14 14.38
C GLU A 31 11.45 4.01 15.07
N THR A 32 11.28 4.07 16.39
CA THR A 32 10.46 3.12 17.14
C THR A 32 9.02 3.12 16.65
N MET A 33 8.40 4.30 16.53
CA MET A 33 7.00 4.39 16.08
C MET A 33 6.83 3.94 14.63
N PHE A 34 7.82 4.24 13.77
CA PHE A 34 7.78 3.79 12.38
C PHE A 34 7.94 2.26 12.26
N ARG A 35 8.84 1.64 13.03
CA ARG A 35 8.98 0.17 13.10
C ARG A 35 7.70 -0.51 13.58
N ILE A 36 7.03 0.06 14.58
CA ILE A 36 5.72 -0.41 15.04
C ILE A 36 4.70 -0.35 13.90
N HIS A 37 4.65 0.77 13.18
CA HIS A 37 3.75 0.91 12.04
C HIS A 37 4.04 -0.11 10.93
N CYS A 38 5.30 -0.39 10.63
CA CYS A 38 5.67 -1.46 9.68
C CYS A 38 5.16 -2.83 10.14
N MET A 39 5.28 -3.17 11.43
CA MET A 39 4.75 -4.42 11.97
C MET A 39 3.21 -4.50 11.87
N GLN A 40 2.51 -3.38 12.10
CA GLN A 40 1.06 -3.32 11.88
C GLN A 40 0.70 -3.72 10.45
N GLN A 41 1.46 -3.27 9.45
CA GLN A 41 1.21 -3.63 8.05
C GLN A 41 1.60 -5.08 7.75
N TRP A 42 2.80 -5.53 8.16
CA TRP A 42 3.30 -6.87 7.84
C TRP A 42 2.48 -7.99 8.46
N TYR A 43 1.93 -7.76 9.66
CA TYR A 43 1.14 -8.74 10.40
C TYR A 43 -0.37 -8.43 10.39
N SER A 44 -0.80 -7.38 9.66
CA SER A 44 -2.20 -6.94 9.59
C SER A 44 -2.82 -6.70 10.98
N LEU A 45 -2.06 -6.06 11.87
CA LEU A 45 -2.47 -5.78 13.25
C LEU A 45 -3.09 -4.39 13.39
N GLY A 46 -4.27 -4.33 14.00
CA GLY A 46 -4.87 -3.07 14.44
C GLY A 46 -4.11 -2.43 15.61
N ASP A 47 -4.46 -1.19 15.96
CA ASP A 47 -3.75 -0.42 17.00
C ASP A 47 -3.75 -1.15 18.38
N GLU A 48 -4.85 -1.83 18.72
CA GLU A 48 -5.01 -2.57 19.98
C GLU A 48 -4.19 -3.86 19.99
N ALA A 49 -4.34 -4.68 18.94
CA ALA A 49 -3.58 -5.92 18.79
C ALA A 49 -2.07 -5.68 18.73
N MET A 50 -1.64 -4.52 18.20
CA MET A 50 -0.22 -4.15 18.19
C MET A 50 0.29 -3.78 19.59
N GLU A 51 -0.51 -3.10 20.42
CA GLU A 51 -0.15 -2.84 21.83
C GLU A 51 0.03 -4.17 22.58
N ASP A 52 -0.93 -5.09 22.47
CA ASP A 52 -0.85 -6.41 23.08
C ASP A 52 0.37 -7.19 22.59
N ALA A 53 0.62 -7.18 21.28
CA ALA A 53 1.78 -7.86 20.70
C ALA A 53 3.12 -7.28 21.18
N LEU A 54 3.22 -5.96 21.39
CA LEU A 54 4.42 -5.35 21.99
C LEU A 54 4.62 -5.75 23.45
N TYR A 55 3.53 -6.07 24.16
CA TYR A 55 3.58 -6.55 25.54
C TYR A 55 4.01 -8.02 25.60
N GLU A 56 3.42 -8.87 24.74
CA GLU A 56 3.57 -10.34 24.82
C GLU A 56 4.75 -10.89 24.00
N ILE A 57 5.07 -10.28 22.85
CA ILE A 57 6.02 -10.83 21.88
C ILE A 57 7.35 -10.07 21.97
N ALA A 58 8.31 -10.66 22.68
CA ALA A 58 9.63 -10.06 22.92
C ALA A 58 10.38 -9.68 21.62
N SER A 59 10.25 -10.47 20.55
CA SER A 59 10.90 -10.18 19.27
C SER A 59 10.32 -8.94 18.57
N MET A 60 9.01 -8.69 18.67
CA MET A 60 8.38 -7.48 18.13
C MET A 60 8.79 -6.25 18.93
N ARG A 61 8.87 -6.38 20.26
CA ARG A 61 9.36 -5.32 21.14
C ARG A 61 10.83 -4.98 20.84
N GLN A 62 11.67 -6.00 20.66
CA GLN A 62 13.07 -5.84 20.28
C GLN A 62 13.19 -5.20 18.90
N PHE A 63 12.37 -5.62 17.93
CA PHE A 63 12.35 -5.03 16.59
C PHE A 63 12.00 -3.55 16.64
N ALA A 64 11.05 -3.14 17.49
CA ALA A 64 10.69 -1.73 17.72
C ALA A 64 11.75 -0.95 18.55
N GLN A 65 12.86 -1.58 18.94
CA GLN A 65 13.89 -1.00 19.80
C GLN A 65 13.36 -0.51 21.15
N LEU A 66 12.31 -1.16 21.66
CA LEU A 66 11.75 -0.87 22.97
C LEU A 66 12.48 -1.69 24.03
N SER A 67 12.95 -1.01 25.07
CA SER A 67 13.59 -1.68 26.19
C SER A 67 12.56 -2.38 27.09
N LEU A 68 12.97 -3.45 27.79
CA LEU A 68 12.10 -4.22 28.69
C LEU A 68 11.73 -3.46 29.98
N ASP A 69 12.58 -2.52 30.40
CA ASP A 69 12.44 -1.73 31.63
C ASP A 69 11.59 -0.45 31.47
N LYS A 70 11.22 -0.09 30.23
CA LYS A 70 10.46 1.12 29.92
C LYS A 70 9.02 0.80 29.51
N ALA A 71 8.13 1.78 29.72
CA ALA A 71 6.77 1.70 29.21
C ALA A 71 6.75 1.55 27.69
N ILE A 72 5.75 0.81 27.19
CA ILE A 72 5.50 0.66 25.75
C ILE A 72 4.48 1.72 25.26
N PRO A 73 4.46 2.02 23.96
CA PRO A 73 3.40 2.85 23.38
C PRO A 73 2.04 2.18 23.55
N ASP A 74 1.10 2.91 24.15
CA ASP A 74 -0.30 2.49 24.24
C ASP A 74 -1.01 2.61 22.87
N ARG A 75 -2.17 1.96 22.72
CA ARG A 75 -3.02 2.02 21.52
C ARG A 75 -3.25 3.43 21.02
N THR A 76 -3.46 4.38 21.95
CA THR A 76 -3.73 5.78 21.60
C THR A 76 -2.50 6.43 20.98
N THR A 77 -1.30 6.11 21.46
CA THR A 77 -0.03 6.57 20.93
C THR A 77 0.23 6.01 19.53
N ILE A 78 -0.02 4.72 19.33
CA ILE A 78 0.08 4.05 18.01
C ILE A 78 -0.91 4.68 17.03
N MET A 79 -2.17 4.82 17.43
CA MET A 79 -3.23 5.46 16.64
C MET A 79 -2.86 6.89 16.24
N ASN A 80 -2.32 7.70 17.16
CA ASN A 80 -1.92 9.07 16.87
C ASN A 80 -0.79 9.16 15.84
N PHE A 81 0.15 8.21 15.85
CA PHE A 81 1.18 8.13 14.83
C PHE A 81 0.59 7.79 13.45
N ARG A 82 -0.33 6.82 13.39
CA ARG A 82 -1.05 6.50 12.15
C ARG A 82 -1.81 7.73 11.61
N HIS A 83 -2.54 8.44 12.46
CA HIS A 83 -3.22 9.68 12.05
C HIS A 83 -2.25 10.77 11.59
N LEU A 84 -1.04 10.86 12.14
CA LEU A 84 -0.01 11.78 11.67
C LEU A 84 0.39 11.45 10.23
N LEU A 85 0.64 10.18 9.92
CA LEU A 85 0.97 9.74 8.55
C LEU A 85 -0.16 10.04 7.57
N GLU A 86 -1.40 9.74 7.96
CA GLU A 86 -2.60 9.97 7.14
C GLU A 86 -2.83 11.46 6.88
N LYS A 87 -2.80 12.28 7.94
CA LYS A 87 -3.04 13.74 7.88
C LYS A 87 -2.08 14.43 6.92
N HIS A 88 -0.82 14.01 6.92
CA HIS A 88 0.23 14.58 6.08
C HIS A 88 0.44 13.80 4.76
N LYS A 89 -0.42 12.81 4.47
CA LYS A 89 -0.38 11.97 3.25
C LYS A 89 1.00 11.33 3.03
N LEU A 90 1.68 10.93 4.11
CA LEU A 90 3.06 10.46 4.08
C LEU A 90 3.20 9.06 3.49
N THR A 91 2.18 8.21 3.57
CA THR A 91 2.22 6.85 3.01
C THR A 91 2.57 6.84 1.52
N ARG A 92 2.03 7.78 0.73
CA ARG A 92 2.35 7.89 -0.71
C ARG A 92 3.80 8.34 -0.93
N GLN A 93 4.31 9.23 -0.08
CA GLN A 93 5.69 9.70 -0.16
C GLN A 93 6.67 8.59 0.21
N LEU A 94 6.39 7.85 1.29
CA LEU A 94 7.16 6.69 1.72
C LEU A 94 7.22 5.61 0.64
N PHE A 95 6.08 5.28 0.02
CA PHE A 95 6.03 4.33 -1.08
C PHE A 95 6.93 4.78 -2.26
N LYS A 96 6.84 6.06 -2.64
CA LYS A 96 7.71 6.63 -3.68
C LYS A 96 9.19 6.53 -3.31
N THR A 97 9.55 6.82 -2.06
CA THR A 97 10.93 6.71 -1.56
C THR A 97 11.46 5.27 -1.63
N VAL A 98 10.64 4.28 -1.23
CA VAL A 98 11.01 2.86 -1.36
C VAL A 98 11.24 2.50 -2.82
N ASN A 99 10.34 2.89 -3.72
CA ASN A 99 10.48 2.56 -5.14
C ASN A 99 11.72 3.21 -5.77
N GLN A 100 12.00 4.47 -5.41
CA GLN A 100 13.21 5.15 -5.87
C GLN A 100 14.47 4.42 -5.39
N TRP A 101 14.52 4.01 -4.13
CA TRP A 101 15.65 3.25 -3.59
C TRP A 101 15.83 1.89 -4.29
N LEU A 102 14.73 1.16 -4.55
CA LEU A 102 14.77 -0.11 -5.29
C LEU A 102 15.28 0.08 -6.73
N SER A 103 14.90 1.18 -7.38
CA SER A 103 15.43 1.55 -8.70
C SER A 103 16.93 1.88 -8.64
N GLU A 104 17.39 2.65 -7.65
CA GLU A 104 18.80 2.99 -7.46
C GLU A 104 19.68 1.76 -7.18
N CYS A 105 19.12 0.75 -6.49
CA CYS A 105 19.77 -0.54 -6.28
C CYS A 105 19.78 -1.44 -7.54
N GLY A 106 19.19 -1.00 -8.66
CA GLY A 106 19.15 -1.75 -9.93
C GLY A 106 18.28 -3.01 -9.89
N VAL A 107 17.38 -3.12 -8.91
CA VAL A 107 16.54 -4.30 -8.70
C VAL A 107 15.25 -4.22 -9.52
N MET A 108 14.81 -3.02 -9.88
CA MET A 108 13.71 -2.81 -10.82
C MET A 108 14.23 -2.80 -12.25
N MET A 109 13.73 -3.70 -13.10
CA MET A 109 13.84 -3.56 -14.54
C MET A 109 12.59 -2.85 -15.08
N THR A 110 12.72 -2.16 -16.21
CA THR A 110 11.66 -1.37 -16.81
C THR A 110 10.97 -2.08 -17.98
N GLN A 111 11.39 -3.28 -18.35
CA GLN A 111 10.97 -3.88 -19.63
C GLN A 111 9.63 -4.64 -19.57
N GLY A 112 9.09 -4.96 -18.39
CA GLY A 112 7.87 -5.75 -18.29
C GLY A 112 7.02 -5.42 -17.08
N THR A 113 5.72 -5.16 -17.28
CA THR A 113 4.78 -4.86 -16.20
C THR A 113 3.66 -5.90 -16.11
N LEU A 114 3.44 -6.46 -14.92
CA LEU A 114 2.25 -7.22 -14.55
C LEU A 114 1.24 -6.27 -13.90
N VAL A 115 -0.01 -6.30 -14.35
CA VAL A 115 -1.10 -5.52 -13.76
C VAL A 115 -2.14 -6.43 -13.11
N ASP A 116 -2.54 -6.07 -11.89
CA ASP A 116 -3.62 -6.75 -11.16
C ASP A 116 -4.45 -5.74 -10.37
N ALA A 117 -5.68 -6.13 -10.04
CA ALA A 117 -6.55 -5.34 -9.18
C ALA A 117 -7.17 -6.19 -8.05
N THR A 118 -6.93 -5.76 -6.81
CA THR A 118 -7.43 -6.43 -5.61
C THR A 118 -8.40 -5.53 -4.85
N ILE A 119 -9.50 -6.11 -4.35
CA ILE A 119 -10.49 -5.38 -3.53
C ILE A 119 -9.95 -5.24 -2.11
N ILE A 120 -9.94 -4.01 -1.60
CA ILE A 120 -9.68 -3.74 -0.18
C ILE A 120 -11.04 -3.59 0.48
N GLU A 121 -11.44 -4.61 1.25
CA GLU A 121 -12.71 -4.61 1.95
C GLU A 121 -12.73 -3.59 3.08
N ALA A 122 -13.85 -2.89 3.18
CA ALA A 122 -14.15 -1.99 4.27
C ALA A 122 -15.50 -2.36 4.90
N PRO A 123 -15.69 -2.10 6.20
CA PRO A 123 -17.02 -2.22 6.80
C PRO A 123 -17.97 -1.22 6.12
N SER A 124 -19.18 -1.67 5.77
CA SER A 124 -20.22 -0.82 5.18
C SER A 124 -20.84 0.18 6.17
N SER A 125 -20.29 0.27 7.38
CA SER A 125 -20.84 1.03 8.49
C SER A 125 -20.64 2.55 8.32
N THR A 126 -21.67 3.31 8.65
CA THR A 126 -21.63 4.79 8.75
C THR A 126 -21.27 5.27 10.15
N LYS A 127 -20.83 4.39 11.07
CA LYS A 127 -20.46 4.72 12.46
C LYS A 127 -19.12 5.47 12.54
N ASN A 128 -18.97 6.56 11.80
CA ASN A 128 -17.88 7.52 11.94
C ASN A 128 -18.42 8.82 12.56
N LYS A 129 -17.53 9.74 12.95
CA LYS A 129 -17.91 11.00 13.60
C LYS A 129 -18.90 11.86 12.78
N LYS A 130 -18.94 11.68 11.46
CA LYS A 130 -19.81 12.43 10.55
C LYS A 130 -21.13 11.70 10.25
N ASN A 131 -21.28 10.46 10.70
CA ASN A 131 -22.40 9.56 10.36
C ASN A 131 -22.60 9.37 8.84
N GLU A 132 -21.54 9.54 8.05
CA GLU A 132 -21.58 9.50 6.59
C GLU A 132 -20.76 8.33 6.06
N ARG A 133 -21.09 7.85 4.87
CA ARG A 133 -20.26 6.87 4.18
C ARG A 133 -19.06 7.58 3.57
N ASP A 134 -17.90 6.93 3.59
CA ASP A 134 -16.74 7.44 2.87
C ASP A 134 -17.06 7.46 1.36
N PRO A 135 -16.94 8.61 0.68
CA PRO A 135 -17.28 8.75 -0.74
C PRO A 135 -16.39 7.91 -1.65
N ASP A 136 -15.20 7.51 -1.21
CA ASP A 136 -14.29 6.69 -2.00
C ASP A 136 -14.59 5.18 -1.84
N MET A 137 -15.59 4.81 -1.04
CA MET A 137 -15.96 3.42 -0.76
C MET A 137 -17.27 3.04 -1.47
N HIS A 138 -17.22 2.02 -2.32
CA HIS A 138 -18.38 1.56 -3.10
C HIS A 138 -18.54 0.04 -3.07
N GLN A 139 -19.73 -0.44 -3.44
CA GLN A 139 -20.00 -1.87 -3.55
C GLN A 139 -19.63 -2.38 -4.94
N THR A 140 -19.09 -3.59 -5.00
CA THR A 140 -18.79 -4.29 -6.25
C THR A 140 -19.09 -5.77 -6.10
N LYS A 141 -19.30 -6.47 -7.22
CA LYS A 141 -19.56 -7.91 -7.23
C LYS A 141 -18.38 -8.62 -7.89
N LYS A 142 -17.70 -9.51 -7.16
CA LYS A 142 -16.65 -10.37 -7.71
C LYS A 142 -17.15 -11.81 -7.65
N GLY A 143 -17.27 -12.46 -8.80
CA GLY A 143 -17.94 -13.76 -8.91
C GLY A 143 -19.40 -13.67 -8.45
N ASN A 144 -19.77 -14.42 -7.41
CA ASN A 144 -21.12 -14.37 -6.83
C ASN A 144 -21.22 -13.61 -5.50
N GLU A 145 -20.12 -13.03 -5.03
CA GLU A 145 -20.04 -12.35 -3.73
C GLU A 145 -20.04 -10.83 -3.90
N TRP A 146 -20.68 -10.15 -2.96
CA TRP A 146 -20.74 -8.70 -2.89
C TRP A 146 -19.73 -8.20 -1.87
N HIS A 147 -18.87 -7.30 -2.32
CA HIS A 147 -17.86 -6.65 -1.50
C HIS A 147 -18.17 -5.16 -1.40
N PHE A 148 -17.75 -4.54 -0.30
CA PHE A 148 -17.81 -3.10 -0.11
C PHE A 148 -16.43 -2.56 0.24
N GLY A 149 -15.97 -1.51 -0.45
CA GLY A 149 -14.70 -0.87 -0.12
C GLY A 149 -14.05 -0.18 -1.31
N MET A 150 -12.73 -0.32 -1.41
CA MET A 150 -11.91 0.21 -2.49
C MET A 150 -11.39 -0.91 -3.40
N LYS A 151 -10.80 -0.52 -4.52
CA LYS A 151 -9.95 -1.38 -5.33
C LYS A 151 -8.54 -0.79 -5.38
N ALA A 152 -7.55 -1.63 -5.14
CA ALA A 152 -6.14 -1.34 -5.35
C ALA A 152 -5.71 -1.96 -6.68
N HIS A 153 -5.31 -1.10 -7.61
CA HIS A 153 -4.73 -1.45 -8.90
C HIS A 153 -3.22 -1.36 -8.76
N ILE A 154 -2.51 -2.42 -9.16
CA ILE A 154 -1.10 -2.62 -8.86
C ILE A 154 -0.35 -2.88 -10.15
N GLY A 155 0.74 -2.14 -10.36
CA GLY A 155 1.74 -2.41 -11.39
C GLY A 155 2.99 -3.02 -10.75
N VAL A 156 3.41 -4.18 -11.25
CA VAL A 156 4.51 -4.98 -10.72
C VAL A 156 5.53 -5.25 -11.82
N ASP A 157 6.82 -5.08 -11.53
CA ASP A 157 7.87 -5.48 -12.48
C ASP A 157 7.86 -6.99 -12.66
N ALA A 158 7.73 -7.44 -13.90
CA ALA A 158 7.46 -8.84 -14.22
C ALA A 158 8.62 -9.79 -13.86
N LYS A 159 9.84 -9.27 -13.73
CA LYS A 159 11.02 -10.08 -13.43
C LYS A 159 11.34 -10.12 -11.93
N SER A 160 11.38 -8.97 -11.28
CA SER A 160 11.71 -8.88 -9.85
C SER A 160 10.51 -9.17 -8.94
N GLY A 161 9.28 -9.01 -9.45
CA GLY A 161 8.06 -9.09 -8.65
C GLY A 161 7.86 -7.88 -7.73
N LEU A 162 8.63 -6.79 -7.91
CA LEU A 162 8.52 -5.59 -7.10
C LEU A 162 7.40 -4.69 -7.60
N THR A 163 6.54 -4.24 -6.69
CA THR A 163 5.49 -3.27 -7.01
C THR A 163 6.10 -1.90 -7.29
N HIS A 164 5.95 -1.39 -8.51
CA HIS A 164 6.38 -0.04 -8.86
C HIS A 164 5.22 0.97 -8.82
N THR A 165 3.98 0.52 -8.96
CA THR A 165 2.81 1.41 -8.98
C THR A 165 1.65 0.87 -8.15
N LEU A 166 0.97 1.77 -7.43
CA LEU A 166 -0.26 1.49 -6.69
C LEU A 166 -1.25 2.65 -6.87
N VAL A 167 -2.43 2.34 -7.40
CA VAL A 167 -3.55 3.27 -7.56
C VAL A 167 -4.75 2.74 -6.82
N THR A 168 -5.40 3.57 -6.01
CA THR A 168 -6.58 3.19 -5.23
C THR A 168 -7.80 3.94 -5.75
N THR A 169 -8.88 3.23 -6.04
CA THR A 169 -10.16 3.79 -6.50
C THR A 169 -11.33 3.20 -5.73
N ALA A 170 -12.54 3.72 -5.94
CA ALA A 170 -13.75 3.05 -5.51
C ALA A 170 -13.85 1.62 -6.08
N ALA A 171 -14.46 0.68 -5.34
CA ALA A 171 -14.47 -0.73 -5.75
C ALA A 171 -15.24 -1.03 -7.04
N ASN A 172 -16.17 -0.15 -7.43
CA ASN A 172 -16.95 -0.25 -8.66
C ASN A 172 -16.20 0.27 -9.91
N GLU A 173 -15.03 0.90 -9.74
CA GLU A 173 -14.21 1.39 -10.84
C GLU A 173 -13.68 0.22 -11.68
N HIS A 174 -13.73 0.36 -13.01
CA HIS A 174 -13.28 -0.68 -13.93
C HIS A 174 -11.75 -0.65 -14.10
N ASP A 175 -11.12 -1.82 -14.08
CA ASP A 175 -9.64 -1.97 -14.05
C ASP A 175 -8.97 -1.34 -15.27
N LEU A 176 -9.55 -1.55 -16.47
CA LEU A 176 -9.19 -0.85 -17.72
C LEU A 176 -8.98 0.67 -17.62
N ASN A 177 -9.76 1.37 -16.78
CA ASN A 177 -9.64 2.83 -16.68
C ASN A 177 -8.35 3.24 -15.98
N GLN A 178 -7.77 2.37 -15.15
CA GLN A 178 -6.54 2.64 -14.43
C GLN A 178 -5.29 2.15 -15.17
N MET A 179 -5.44 1.46 -16.29
CA MET A 179 -4.34 0.79 -16.99
C MET A 179 -3.14 1.71 -17.24
N LYS A 180 -3.37 2.88 -17.83
CA LYS A 180 -2.32 3.87 -18.08
C LYS A 180 -1.60 4.32 -16.81
N ASN A 181 -2.35 4.46 -15.71
CA ASN A 181 -1.80 4.91 -14.44
C ASN A 181 -0.93 3.85 -13.76
N LEU A 182 -1.00 2.58 -14.20
CA LEU A 182 -0.18 1.49 -13.66
C LEU A 182 1.18 1.37 -14.35
N LEU A 183 1.31 1.92 -15.56
CA LEU A 183 2.50 1.86 -16.39
C LEU A 183 3.47 3.00 -16.05
N HIS A 184 4.77 2.71 -16.07
CA HIS A 184 5.84 3.70 -15.93
C HIS A 184 6.31 4.27 -17.29
N GLY A 185 6.01 3.63 -18.43
CA GLY A 185 6.22 4.21 -19.77
C GLY A 185 7.25 3.49 -20.65
N ASP A 186 8.15 2.72 -20.06
CA ASP A 186 9.27 2.08 -20.76
C ASP A 186 9.05 0.57 -20.97
N GLU A 187 7.79 0.11 -20.86
CA GLU A 187 7.44 -1.30 -20.97
C GLU A 187 7.71 -1.82 -22.39
N GLU A 188 8.27 -3.02 -22.52
CA GLU A 188 8.33 -3.77 -23.78
C GLU A 188 7.20 -4.81 -23.85
N PHE A 189 6.75 -5.33 -22.70
CA PHE A 189 5.55 -6.15 -22.60
C PHE A 189 4.71 -5.84 -21.35
N ILE A 190 3.42 -6.12 -21.46
CA ILE A 190 2.42 -5.93 -20.41
C ILE A 190 1.60 -7.22 -20.28
N SER A 191 1.46 -7.73 -19.07
CA SER A 191 0.58 -8.87 -18.78
C SER A 191 -0.45 -8.52 -17.70
N GLY A 192 -1.66 -9.07 -17.83
CA GLY A 192 -2.75 -8.80 -16.91
C GLY A 192 -3.87 -9.82 -17.00
N ASP A 193 -4.78 -9.78 -16.03
CA ASP A 193 -5.92 -10.67 -15.99
C ASP A 193 -7.05 -10.27 -16.97
N ALA A 194 -8.13 -11.05 -16.98
CA ALA A 194 -9.26 -10.80 -17.88
C ALA A 194 -10.06 -9.52 -17.56
N GLY A 195 -9.77 -8.85 -16.45
CA GLY A 195 -10.28 -7.51 -16.11
C GLY A 195 -9.69 -6.41 -17.00
N TYR A 196 -8.53 -6.65 -17.60
CA TYR A 196 -7.83 -5.72 -18.50
C TYR A 196 -8.06 -5.97 -20.00
N GLN A 197 -9.04 -6.82 -20.35
CA GLN A 197 -9.36 -7.08 -21.76
C GLN A 197 -9.78 -5.82 -22.53
N GLY A 198 -9.11 -5.54 -23.65
CA GLY A 198 -9.38 -4.36 -24.48
C GLY A 198 -8.54 -3.14 -24.09
N ALA A 199 -7.58 -3.29 -23.15
CA ALA A 199 -6.62 -2.25 -22.81
C ALA A 199 -5.83 -1.77 -24.02
N GLU A 200 -5.44 -2.68 -24.91
CA GLU A 200 -4.67 -2.42 -26.14
C GLU A 200 -5.41 -1.52 -27.13
N LYS A 201 -6.73 -1.40 -27.00
CA LYS A 201 -7.60 -0.61 -27.89
C LYS A 201 -7.89 0.79 -27.35
N ARG A 202 -7.44 1.12 -26.13
CA ARG A 202 -7.67 2.44 -25.52
C ARG A 202 -6.81 3.48 -26.21
N GLU A 203 -7.41 4.61 -26.59
CA GLU A 203 -6.70 5.67 -27.33
C GLU A 203 -5.41 6.11 -26.66
N GLU A 204 -5.41 6.16 -25.33
CA GLU A 204 -4.26 6.56 -24.52
C GLU A 204 -3.09 5.55 -24.53
N LEU A 205 -3.31 4.35 -25.07
CA LEU A 205 -2.34 3.24 -25.11
C LEU A 205 -2.08 2.73 -26.54
N LYS A 206 -2.81 3.24 -27.55
CA LYS A 206 -2.72 2.81 -28.95
C LYS A 206 -1.36 3.06 -29.60
N GLU A 207 -0.62 4.07 -29.13
CA GLU A 207 0.67 4.47 -29.71
C GLU A 207 1.88 3.79 -29.04
N LYS A 208 1.65 2.96 -28.02
CA LYS A 208 2.71 2.23 -27.33
C LYS A 208 3.05 0.94 -28.09
N ASP A 209 4.29 0.82 -28.54
CA ASP A 209 4.84 -0.39 -29.17
C ASP A 209 5.20 -1.42 -28.07
N VAL A 210 4.19 -2.17 -27.63
CA VAL A 210 4.28 -3.06 -26.46
C VAL A 210 3.56 -4.37 -26.74
N GLU A 211 4.13 -5.49 -26.30
CA GLU A 211 3.49 -6.80 -26.39
C GLU A 211 2.42 -6.96 -25.28
N TRP A 212 1.20 -7.34 -25.67
CA TRP A 212 0.07 -7.49 -24.74
C TRP A 212 -0.25 -8.96 -24.46
N LEU A 213 -0.17 -9.35 -23.18
CA LEU A 213 -0.43 -10.71 -22.69
C LEU A 213 -1.58 -10.70 -21.68
N ILE A 214 -2.82 -10.53 -22.17
CA ILE A 214 -4.02 -10.42 -21.33
C ILE A 214 -4.78 -11.75 -21.29
N ALA A 215 -5.09 -12.23 -20.09
CA ALA A 215 -5.81 -13.50 -19.91
C ALA A 215 -7.23 -13.46 -20.50
N GLU A 216 -7.68 -14.62 -21.00
CA GLU A 216 -9.04 -14.79 -21.46
C GLU A 216 -10.02 -15.04 -20.31
N ARG A 217 -11.28 -14.63 -20.47
CA ARG A 217 -12.33 -14.98 -19.51
C ARG A 217 -12.61 -16.48 -19.57
N PRO A 218 -12.86 -17.17 -18.45
CA PRO A 218 -13.09 -18.61 -18.40
C PRO A 218 -14.18 -19.13 -19.34
N GLY A 219 -15.14 -18.29 -19.76
CA GLY A 219 -16.21 -18.67 -20.70
C GLY A 219 -15.86 -18.55 -22.19
N LYS A 220 -14.65 -18.13 -22.55
CA LYS A 220 -14.19 -17.99 -23.94
C LYS A 220 -13.01 -18.89 -24.33
N VAL A 221 -12.35 -19.51 -23.35
CA VAL A 221 -11.32 -20.53 -23.61
C VAL A 221 -12.03 -21.79 -24.08
N GLY A 222 -12.20 -21.91 -25.39
CA GLY A 222 -12.74 -23.11 -26.02
C GLY A 222 -11.83 -24.31 -25.75
N HIS A 223 -12.44 -25.46 -25.44
CA HIS A 223 -11.79 -26.78 -25.45
C HIS A 223 -11.18 -27.10 -26.81
#